data_AF-A0A553MTE9-F1
#
_entry.id   AF-A0A553MTE9-F1
#
_cell.length_a   1.000
_cell.length_b   1.000
_cell.length_c   1.000
_cell.angle_alpha   90.00
_cell.angle_beta   90.00
_cell.angle_gamma   90.00
#
_symmetry.space_group_name_H-M   'P 1'
#
loop_
_entity.id
_entity.type
_entity.pdbx_description
1 polymer ?
#
loop_
_entity_poly.entity_id
_entity_poly.type
_entity_poly.pdbx_seq_one_letter_code
_entity_poly.pdbx_strand_id
1 'polypeptide(L)'
;MAFTFAAFCYMLALLLTAALIFFAIWHTVDRVKKIKRVRLALKLVLPEYLIHVFFCVMFLCAAEWLTLGLNVPLLAYHIWRYTSRPLMSGPGLYDPTTIMNADILAYCQKEGWCKLAFYLLSFFYYLYGMIYVLVSS
;
A
#
# COMPACT_ATOMS: atom_id res chain seq x y z
N MET A 1 21.86 24.63 1.49
CA MET A 1 20.97 23.51 1.86
C MET A 1 20.16 23.17 0.62
N ALA A 2 20.66 22.25 -0.20
CA ALA A 2 20.02 21.94 -1.48
C ALA A 2 18.81 21.03 -1.20
N PHE A 3 17.61 21.60 -1.20
CA PHE A 3 16.39 20.80 -1.19
C PHE A 3 16.28 20.04 -2.51
N THR A 4 16.78 18.81 -2.54
CA THR A 4 16.77 17.98 -3.75
C THR A 4 15.37 17.43 -4.01
N PHE A 5 15.06 17.19 -5.29
CA PHE A 5 13.81 16.53 -5.69
C PHE A 5 13.62 15.17 -4.99
N ALA A 6 14.72 14.44 -4.75
CA ALA A 6 14.70 13.19 -3.99
C ALA A 6 14.23 13.40 -2.53
N ALA A 7 14.74 14.42 -1.83
CA ALA A 7 14.29 14.73 -0.47
C ALA A 7 12.78 15.02 -0.40
N PHE A 8 12.24 15.77 -1.37
CA PHE A 8 10.79 15.99 -1.50
C PHE A 8 10.03 14.67 -1.69
N CYS A 9 10.51 13.81 -2.57
CA CYS A 9 9.91 12.50 -2.83
C CYS A 9 9.87 11.64 -1.56
N TYR A 10 10.96 11.59 -0.79
CA TYR A 10 11.01 10.84 0.47
C TYR A 10 10.07 11.40 1.55
N MET A 11 9.97 12.73 1.68
CA MET A 11 9.03 13.35 2.63
C MET A 11 7.57 13.05 2.26
N LEU A 12 7.23 13.17 0.98
CA LEU A 12 5.88 12.87 0.50
C LEU A 12 5.59 11.37 0.63
N ALA A 13 6.56 10.51 0.32
CA ALA A 13 6.43 9.06 0.51
C ALA A 13 6.17 8.70 1.97
N LEU A 14 6.88 9.30 2.94
CA LEU A 14 6.66 9.10 4.37
C LEU A 14 5.24 9.46 4.82
N LEU A 15 4.72 10.60 4.35
CA LEU A 15 3.35 11.02 4.66
C LEU A 15 2.34 10.01 4.11
N LEU A 16 2.53 9.57 2.86
CA LEU A 16 1.65 8.60 2.21
C LEU A 16 1.75 7.22 2.86
N THR A 17 2.93 6.71 3.20
CA THR A 17 3.05 5.43 3.92
C THR A 17 2.47 5.50 5.32
N ALA A 18 2.58 6.61 6.04
CA ALA A 18 1.91 6.78 7.32
C ALA A 18 0.38 6.68 7.17
N ALA A 19 -0.19 7.31 6.14
CA ALA A 19 -1.61 7.20 5.82
C ALA A 19 -2.00 5.75 5.44
N LEU A 20 -1.17 5.05 4.66
CA LEU A 20 -1.39 3.64 4.30
C LEU A 20 -1.34 2.71 5.51
N ILE A 21 -0.39 2.93 6.44
CA ILE A 21 -0.30 2.17 7.70
C ILE A 21 -1.58 2.38 8.52
N PHE A 22 -2.05 3.62 8.63
CA PHE A 22 -3.31 3.91 9.33
C PHE A 22 -4.50 3.18 8.68
N PHE A 23 -4.64 3.21 7.36
CA PHE A 23 -5.68 2.47 6.65
C PHE A 23 -5.56 0.95 6.83
N ALA A 24 -4.35 0.39 6.78
CA ALA A 24 -4.10 -1.03 6.98
C ALA A 24 -4.44 -1.49 8.42
N ILE A 25 -4.10 -0.68 9.43
CA ILE A 25 -4.47 -0.95 10.83
C ILE A 25 -5.99 -0.86 11.00
N TRP A 26 -6.62 0.18 10.47
CA TRP A 26 -8.07 0.34 10.50
C TRP A 26 -8.78 -0.86 9.86
N HIS A 27 -8.24 -1.41 8.78
CA HIS A 27 -8.78 -2.59 8.11
C HIS A 27 -8.58 -3.90 8.90
N THR A 28 -7.46 -4.07 9.60
CA THR A 28 -7.09 -5.32 10.29
C THR A 28 -7.66 -5.46 11.71
N VAL A 29 -7.78 -4.35 12.45
CA VAL A 29 -8.22 -4.33 13.86
C VAL A 29 -9.74 -4.44 14.01
N ASP A 30 -10.50 -3.96 13.02
CA ASP A 30 -11.96 -3.87 13.11
C ASP A 30 -12.62 -5.23 12.76
N ARG A 31 -12.59 -6.18 13.70
CA ARG A 31 -13.04 -7.60 13.60
C ARG A 31 -14.54 -7.82 13.28
N VAL A 32 -15.31 -6.80 12.90
CA VAL A 32 -16.76 -6.80 13.09
C VAL A 32 -17.55 -6.93 11.79
N LYS A 33 -18.15 -8.12 11.65
CA LYS A 33 -19.10 -8.71 10.69
C LYS A 33 -20.29 -7.86 10.18
N LYS A 34 -20.18 -6.54 10.02
CA LYS A 34 -21.22 -5.74 9.34
C LYS A 34 -20.94 -5.72 7.83
N ILE A 35 -21.78 -6.39 7.04
CA ILE A 35 -21.77 -6.44 5.57
C ILE A 35 -21.55 -5.05 4.93
N LYS A 36 -22.12 -3.99 5.52
CA LYS A 36 -21.93 -2.60 5.06
C LYS A 36 -20.49 -2.10 5.20
N ARG A 37 -19.76 -2.48 6.26
CA ARG A 37 -18.35 -2.09 6.45
C ARG A 37 -17.39 -2.91 5.61
N VAL A 38 -17.70 -4.19 5.31
CA VAL A 38 -16.91 -5.01 4.35
C VAL A 38 -16.90 -4.36 2.96
N ARG A 39 -18.05 -3.83 2.50
CA ARG A 39 -18.12 -3.06 1.25
C ARG A 39 -17.28 -1.80 1.26
N LEU A 40 -17.23 -1.09 2.39
CA LEU A 40 -16.42 0.12 2.54
C LEU A 40 -14.92 -0.20 2.57
N ALA A 41 -14.53 -1.23 3.34
CA ALA A 41 -13.18 -1.76 3.43
C ALA A 41 -12.66 -2.22 2.06
N LEU A 42 -13.49 -2.93 1.29
CA LEU A 42 -13.16 -3.33 -0.07
C LEU A 42 -12.99 -2.13 -1.03
N LYS A 43 -13.82 -1.09 -0.87
CA LYS A 43 -13.70 0.13 -1.68
C LYS A 43 -12.40 0.90 -1.37
N LEU A 44 -11.86 0.74 -0.16
CA LEU A 44 -10.61 1.36 0.30
C LEU A 44 -9.33 0.65 -0.18
N VAL A 45 -9.43 -0.60 -0.67
CA VAL A 45 -8.29 -1.32 -1.29
C VAL A 45 -7.83 -0.67 -2.60
N LEU A 46 -8.74 -0.09 -3.38
CA LEU A 46 -8.36 0.64 -4.62
C LEU A 46 -7.52 1.89 -4.35
N PRO A 47 -7.91 2.78 -3.41
CA PRO A 47 -7.08 3.89 -2.96
C PRO A 47 -5.67 3.47 -2.54
N GLU A 48 -5.53 2.36 -1.82
CA GLU A 48 -4.20 1.84 -1.43
C GLU A 48 -3.31 1.57 -2.64
N TYR A 49 -3.84 0.87 -3.65
CA TYR A 49 -3.08 0.55 -4.87
C TYR A 49 -2.74 1.80 -5.66
N LEU A 50 -3.67 2.76 -5.73
CA LEU A 50 -3.44 4.04 -6.41
C LEU A 50 -2.31 4.82 -5.76
N ILE A 51 -2.31 4.92 -4.43
CA ILE A 51 -1.26 5.59 -3.66
C ILE A 51 0.08 4.87 -3.85
N HIS A 52 0.07 3.53 -3.82
CA HIS A 52 1.27 2.72 -3.99
C HIS A 52 1.94 2.91 -5.37
N VAL A 53 1.13 2.84 -6.43
CA VAL A 53 1.58 3.11 -7.80
C VAL A 53 2.09 4.55 -7.93
N PHE A 54 1.36 5.52 -7.37
CA PHE A 54 1.72 6.94 -7.43
C PHE A 54 3.12 7.20 -6.85
N PHE A 55 3.43 6.70 -5.66
CA PHE A 55 4.75 6.94 -5.08
C PHE A 55 5.85 6.13 -5.80
N CYS A 56 5.55 4.95 -6.35
CA CYS A 56 6.52 4.19 -7.16
C CYS A 56 6.92 4.97 -8.43
N VAL A 57 5.95 5.59 -9.11
CA VAL A 57 6.21 6.46 -10.27
C VAL A 57 7.03 7.68 -9.85
N MET A 58 6.73 8.26 -8.69
CA MET A 58 7.51 9.37 -8.15
C MET A 58 8.97 8.98 -7.88
N PHE A 59 9.24 7.81 -7.30
CA PHE A 59 10.62 7.30 -7.10
C PHE A 59 11.33 6.97 -8.42
N LEU A 60 10.58 6.53 -9.44
CA LEU A 60 11.12 6.35 -10.79
C LEU A 60 11.62 7.68 -11.36
N CYS A 61 10.83 8.76 -11.23
CA CYS A 61 11.22 10.10 -11.64
C CYS A 61 12.41 10.65 -10.84
N ALA A 62 12.55 10.24 -9.57
CA ALA A 62 13.68 10.64 -8.72
C ALA A 62 14.97 9.83 -8.97
N ALA A 63 14.93 8.83 -9.87
CA ALA A 63 16.03 7.91 -10.16
C ALA A 63 16.55 7.15 -8.92
N GLU A 64 15.69 6.92 -7.93
CA GLU A 64 16.00 6.20 -6.70
C GLU A 64 15.80 4.69 -6.91
N TRP A 65 16.73 4.07 -7.64
CA TRP A 65 16.60 2.68 -8.11
C TRP A 65 16.48 1.64 -6.98
N LEU A 66 17.16 1.87 -5.85
CA LEU A 66 17.12 0.93 -4.72
C LEU A 66 15.76 0.93 -4.04
N THR A 67 15.19 2.12 -3.81
CA THR A 67 13.87 2.25 -3.18
C THR A 67 12.78 1.72 -4.07
N LEU A 68 12.89 2.00 -5.37
CA LEU A 68 11.98 1.47 -6.37
C LEU A 68 12.08 -0.05 -6.39
N GLY A 69 13.29 -0.61 -6.45
CA GLY A 69 13.54 -2.05 -6.44
C GLY A 69 12.93 -2.78 -5.24
N LEU A 70 12.94 -2.17 -4.05
CA LEU A 70 12.28 -2.72 -2.86
C LEU A 70 10.75 -2.72 -2.96
N ASN A 71 10.16 -1.76 -3.68
CA ASN A 71 8.72 -1.66 -3.88
C ASN A 71 8.19 -2.44 -5.09
N VAL A 72 9.04 -2.76 -6.08
CA VAL A 72 8.63 -3.53 -7.27
C VAL A 72 7.93 -4.85 -6.92
N PRO A 73 8.40 -5.67 -5.96
CA PRO A 73 7.72 -6.91 -5.59
C PRO A 73 6.27 -6.70 -5.13
N LEU A 74 6.03 -5.66 -4.30
CA LEU A 74 4.69 -5.33 -3.82
C LEU A 74 3.82 -4.75 -4.94
N LEU A 75 4.40 -3.91 -5.80
CA LEU A 75 3.73 -3.35 -6.97
C LEU A 75 3.30 -4.45 -7.96
N ALA A 76 4.20 -5.39 -8.26
CA ALA A 76 3.93 -6.55 -9.10
C ALA A 76 2.83 -7.42 -8.49
N TYR A 77 2.85 -7.61 -7.16
CA TYR A 77 1.78 -8.31 -6.46
C TYR A 77 0.42 -7.59 -6.61
N HIS A 78 0.37 -6.27 -6.45
CA HIS A 78 -0.87 -5.50 -6.66
C HIS A 78 -1.41 -5.60 -8.08
N ILE A 79 -0.53 -5.55 -9.10
CA ILE A 79 -0.91 -5.72 -10.51
C ILE A 79 -1.43 -7.14 -10.74
N TRP A 80 -0.67 -8.16 -10.34
CA TRP A 80 -1.07 -9.56 -10.49
C TRP A 80 -2.39 -9.86 -9.78
N ARG A 81 -2.59 -9.29 -8.60
CA ARG A 81 -3.82 -9.41 -7.82
C ARG A 81 -5.01 -8.75 -8.52
N TYR A 82 -4.78 -7.61 -9.17
CA TYR A 82 -5.79 -6.92 -9.95
C TYR A 82 -6.13 -7.65 -11.24
N THR A 83 -5.16 -8.26 -11.94
CA THR A 83 -5.40 -9.00 -13.19
C THR A 83 -5.97 -10.39 -12.98
N SER A 84 -5.59 -11.05 -11.88
CA SER A 84 -6.03 -12.43 -11.56
C SER A 84 -7.41 -12.48 -10.90
N ARG A 85 -8.14 -11.35 -10.87
CA ARG A 85 -9.47 -11.29 -10.28
C ARG A 85 -10.54 -11.77 -11.28
N PRO A 86 -11.55 -12.53 -10.85
CA PRO A 86 -12.68 -12.86 -11.72
C PRO A 86 -13.43 -11.58 -12.13
N LEU A 87 -13.92 -11.53 -13.37
CA LEU A 87 -14.67 -10.40 -13.90
C LEU A 87 -15.94 -10.18 -13.06
N MET A 88 -16.03 -9.03 -12.39
CA MET A 88 -17.21 -8.63 -11.62
C MET A 88 -17.98 -7.53 -12.33
N SER A 89 -19.29 -7.48 -12.09
CA SER A 89 -20.20 -6.45 -12.64
C SER A 89 -20.01 -5.05 -12.01
N GLY A 90 -19.16 -4.89 -10.99
CA GLY A 90 -18.98 -3.63 -10.27
C GLY A 90 -17.53 -3.33 -9.87
N PRO A 91 -17.24 -2.06 -9.52
CA PRO A 91 -15.91 -1.64 -9.09
C PRO A 91 -15.60 -2.18 -7.68
N GLY A 92 -14.67 -3.12 -7.61
CA GLY A 92 -14.19 -3.75 -6.38
C GLY A 92 -13.31 -4.96 -6.71
N LEU A 93 -12.51 -5.42 -5.75
CA LEU A 93 -11.69 -6.62 -5.94
C LEU A 93 -12.49 -7.92 -5.73
N TYR A 94 -13.61 -7.85 -4.99
CA TYR A 94 -14.34 -9.02 -4.50
C TYR A 94 -15.84 -8.78 -4.38
N ASP A 95 -16.64 -9.84 -4.53
CA ASP A 95 -18.05 -9.78 -4.17
C ASP A 95 -18.17 -9.82 -2.63
N PRO A 96 -18.96 -8.92 -2.00
CA PRO A 96 -19.18 -8.96 -0.56
C PRO A 96 -19.69 -10.32 -0.04
N THR A 97 -20.36 -11.11 -0.87
CA THR A 97 -20.79 -12.48 -0.51
C THR A 97 -19.63 -13.47 -0.47
N THR A 98 -18.68 -13.36 -1.39
CA THR A 98 -17.49 -14.24 -1.47
C THR A 98 -16.49 -13.98 -0.34
N ILE A 99 -16.28 -12.72 0.08
CA ILE A 99 -15.37 -12.39 1.19
C ILE A 99 -15.84 -12.96 2.53
N MET A 100 -17.16 -13.12 2.72
CA MET A 100 -17.69 -13.62 3.99
C MET A 100 -17.39 -15.10 4.23
N ASN A 101 -16.87 -15.82 3.24
CA ASN A 101 -16.38 -17.17 3.45
C ASN A 101 -15.16 -17.17 4.38
N ALA A 102 -15.13 -18.07 5.37
CA ALA A 102 -14.13 -18.06 6.44
C ALA A 102 -12.69 -18.24 5.91
N ASP A 103 -12.51 -19.11 4.91
CA ASP A 103 -11.20 -19.39 4.31
C ASP A 103 -10.65 -18.18 3.54
N ILE A 104 -11.53 -17.49 2.80
CA ILE A 104 -11.19 -16.29 2.03
C ILE A 104 -10.88 -15.13 2.97
N LEU A 105 -11.66 -14.97 4.03
CA LEU A 105 -11.40 -13.96 5.06
C LEU A 105 -10.05 -14.19 5.74
N ALA A 106 -9.72 -15.44 6.09
CA ALA A 106 -8.43 -15.78 6.69
C ALA A 106 -7.25 -15.48 5.75
N TYR A 107 -7.39 -15.77 4.45
CA TYR A 107 -6.40 -15.41 3.43
C TYR A 107 -6.22 -13.89 3.33
N CYS A 108 -7.32 -13.13 3.17
CA CYS A 108 -7.30 -11.68 3.06
C CYS A 108 -6.72 -11.02 4.31
N GLN A 109 -6.96 -11.60 5.48
CA GLN A 109 -6.37 -11.12 6.73
C GLN A 109 -4.86 -11.31 6.72
N LYS A 110 -4.35 -12.50 6.38
CA LYS A 110 -2.90 -12.74 6.26
C LYS A 110 -2.24 -11.81 5.25
N GLU A 111 -2.89 -11.58 4.11
CA GLU A 111 -2.43 -10.61 3.10
C GLU A 111 -2.32 -9.20 3.70
N GLY A 112 -3.35 -8.73 4.42
CA GLY A 112 -3.34 -7.42 5.09
C GLY A 112 -2.23 -7.27 6.14
N TRP A 113 -1.98 -8.30 6.96
CA TRP A 113 -0.88 -8.30 7.93
C TRP A 113 0.50 -8.28 7.26
N CYS A 114 0.66 -9.00 6.15
CA CYS A 114 1.91 -8.99 5.38
C CYS A 114 2.18 -7.61 4.77
N LYS A 115 1.15 -6.98 4.17
CA LYS A 115 1.26 -5.60 3.65
C LYS A 115 1.58 -4.58 4.74
N LEU A 116 0.93 -4.70 5.89
CA LEU A 116 1.21 -3.85 7.05
C LEU A 116 2.69 -3.94 7.47
N ALA A 117 3.23 -5.16 7.58
CA ALA A 117 4.65 -5.37 7.90
C ALA A 117 5.57 -4.73 6.85
N PHE A 118 5.25 -4.88 5.56
CA PHE A 118 6.00 -4.25 4.48
C PHE A 118 5.97 -2.72 4.54
N TYR A 119 4.80 -2.10 4.76
CA TYR A 119 4.68 -0.64 4.88
C TYR A 119 5.42 -0.11 6.10
N LEU A 120 5.40 -0.85 7.21
CA LEU A 120 6.14 -0.48 8.42
C LEU A 120 7.66 -0.50 8.19
N LEU A 121 8.18 -1.56 7.56
CA LEU A 121 9.61 -1.64 7.20
C LEU A 121 9.99 -0.53 6.20
N SER A 122 9.16 -0.30 5.19
CA SER A 122 9.37 0.76 4.19
C SER A 122 9.33 2.14 4.82
N PHE A 123 8.52 2.37 5.85
CA PHE A 123 8.46 3.64 6.57
C PHE A 123 9.81 3.98 7.23
N PHE A 124 10.41 3.04 7.97
CA PHE A 124 11.73 3.25 8.57
C PHE A 124 12.81 3.46 7.50
N TYR A 125 12.71 2.73 6.39
CA TYR A 125 13.63 2.88 5.28
C TYR A 125 13.52 4.25 4.59
N TYR A 126 12.30 4.76 4.36
CA TYR A 126 12.12 6.11 3.80
C TYR A 126 12.56 7.21 4.76
N LEU A 127 12.41 7.00 6.07
CA LEU A 127 12.92 7.91 7.09
C LEU A 127 14.46 7.98 6.99
N TYR A 128 15.12 6.83 6.91
CA TYR A 128 16.56 6.76 6.70
C TYR A 128 16.99 7.44 5.39
N GLY A 129 16.33 7.13 4.27
CA GLY A 129 16.62 7.72 2.96
C GLY A 129 16.47 9.24 2.95
N MET A 130 15.41 9.76 3.58
CA MET A 130 15.18 11.19 3.75
C MET A 130 16.35 11.87 4.50
N ILE A 131 16.75 11.32 5.65
CA ILE A 131 17.84 11.88 6.46
C ILE A 131 19.16 11.81 5.69
N TYR A 132 19.45 10.67 5.06
CA TYR A 132 20.68 10.48 4.29
C TYR A 132 20.80 11.50 3.16
N VAL A 133 19.74 11.69 2.36
CA VAL A 133 19.73 12.67 1.28
C VAL A 133 19.87 14.08 1.81
N LEU A 134 19.16 14.46 2.89
CA LEU A 134 19.24 15.80 3.48
C LEU A 134 20.61 16.15 4.08
N VAL A 135 21.34 15.16 4.61
CA VAL A 135 22.66 15.36 5.20
C VAL A 135 23.76 15.36 4.14
N SER A 136 23.58 14.60 3.06
CA SER A 136 24.56 14.50 1.96
C SER A 136 24.38 15.55 0.85
N SER A 137 23.29 16.34 0.89
CA SER A 137 22.95 17.41 -0.07
C SER A 137 23.34 18.82 0.40
#